data_AF-A0A925V183-F1
#
_entry.id   AF-A0A925V183-F1
#
_cell.length_a   1.000
_cell.length_b   1.000
_cell.length_c   1.000
_cell.angle_alpha   90.00
_cell.angle_beta   90.00
_cell.angle_gamma   90.00
#
_symmetry.space_group_name_H-M   'P 1'
#
loop_
_entity.id
_entity.type
_entity.pdbx_description
1 polymer ?
#
loop_
_entity_poly.entity_id
_entity_poly.type
_entity_poly.pdbx_seq_one_letter_code
_entity_poly.pdbx_strand_id
1 'polypeptide(L)'
;MRQPLYLRLRPFLRRELKTKLVSAVVTVLVLTGLSWLGISALTQIDSREAHGLRVSSGIESAWAVCGAPGGPACSYEDREQARVDAKFAEERGLRLAILGELDRRIAHGLAKLDEATELVGAAKLNPRNGALQGDTIALRLALASAAVDLRPAPLTSIEGRRDRLIWPLEVSMPDIPGDCRAIDFDGIGWIGGCDLTREGVPQTRVDQRRMVLEQIGVERATLQELATRVDRIRLREDSDAPLADAVASRVELVGDLLPSPQVTSDYAERMAVAGWLAVQTGDDDVLDDDGTTTLVGATRRSGIPDVGAELAGLARRQVSELARAVQDAGAPVWYGAWLLDGADRIAITKPSVRYRSPVATET
;
A
#
# COMPACT_ATOMS: atom_id res chain seq x y z
N MET A 1 65.68 -16.47 -22.93
CA MET A 1 64.48 -15.61 -22.94
C MET A 1 64.50 -14.72 -21.70
N ARG A 2 64.75 -13.40 -21.87
CA ARG A 2 64.82 -12.44 -20.76
C ARG A 2 63.41 -11.95 -20.45
N GLN A 3 62.89 -12.23 -19.25
CA GLN A 3 61.61 -11.69 -18.80
C GLN A 3 61.67 -10.14 -18.76
N PRO A 4 60.63 -9.45 -19.24
CA PRO A 4 60.64 -7.99 -19.32
C PRO A 4 60.57 -7.32 -17.93
N LEU A 5 61.33 -6.24 -17.77
CA LEU A 5 61.54 -5.48 -16.52
C LEU A 5 60.24 -5.06 -15.79
N TYR A 6 59.13 -4.86 -16.50
CA TYR A 6 57.85 -4.46 -15.91
C TYR A 6 57.24 -5.53 -14.98
N LEU A 7 57.58 -6.81 -15.15
CA LEU A 7 57.10 -7.88 -14.28
C LEU A 7 57.83 -7.91 -12.92
N ARG A 8 59.07 -7.39 -12.84
CA ARG A 8 59.85 -7.32 -11.58
C ARG A 8 59.49 -6.12 -10.71
N LEU A 9 59.01 -5.03 -11.30
CA LEU A 9 58.63 -3.80 -10.57
C LEU A 9 57.16 -3.77 -10.13
N ARG A 10 56.34 -4.72 -10.59
CA ARG A 10 54.90 -4.83 -10.31
C ARG A 10 54.53 -4.86 -8.80
N PRO A 11 55.26 -5.54 -7.90
CA PRO A 11 54.92 -5.54 -6.48
C PRO A 11 55.28 -4.22 -5.77
N PHE A 12 56.34 -3.52 -6.21
CA PHE A 12 56.76 -2.24 -5.63
C PHE A 12 55.84 -1.10 -6.05
N LEU A 13 55.46 -1.04 -7.33
CA LEU A 13 54.48 -0.08 -7.84
C LEU A 13 53.12 -0.24 -7.15
N ARG A 14 52.63 -1.46 -6.91
CA ARG A 14 51.33 -1.69 -6.25
C ARG A 14 51.30 -1.25 -4.78
N ARG A 15 52.43 -1.32 -4.06
CA ARG A 15 52.46 -1.01 -2.62
C ARG A 15 52.53 0.48 -2.37
N GLU A 16 53.36 1.20 -3.14
CA GLU A 16 53.44 2.67 -3.06
C GLU A 16 52.23 3.36 -3.67
N LEU A 17 51.66 2.85 -4.78
CA LEU A 17 50.44 3.43 -5.34
C LEU A 17 49.28 3.32 -4.36
N LYS A 18 49.10 2.17 -3.68
CA LYS A 18 48.00 2.02 -2.70
C LYS A 18 48.10 3.01 -1.55
N THR A 19 49.29 3.22 -0.98
CA THR A 19 49.46 4.19 0.12
C THR A 19 49.25 5.62 -0.34
N LYS A 20 49.74 5.99 -1.54
CA LYS A 20 49.49 7.31 -2.13
C LYS A 20 48.03 7.52 -2.51
N LEU A 21 47.33 6.48 -2.95
CA LEU A 21 45.91 6.54 -3.32
C LEU A 21 45.03 6.66 -2.06
N VAL A 22 45.33 5.91 -1.00
CA VAL A 22 44.64 6.05 0.29
C VAL A 22 44.87 7.43 0.88
N SER A 23 46.11 7.92 0.87
CA SER A 23 46.42 9.30 1.31
C SER A 23 45.62 10.32 0.51
N ALA A 24 45.65 10.25 -0.83
CA ALA A 24 44.89 11.15 -1.68
C ALA A 24 43.37 11.10 -1.41
N VAL A 25 42.80 9.91 -1.21
CA VAL A 25 41.37 9.75 -0.88
C VAL A 25 41.03 10.39 0.47
N VAL A 26 41.88 10.22 1.48
CA VAL A 26 41.69 10.86 2.78
C VAL A 26 41.80 12.37 2.67
N THR A 27 42.79 12.90 1.94
CA THR A 27 42.93 14.34 1.74
C THR A 27 41.73 14.92 0.99
N VAL A 28 41.22 14.22 -0.03
CA VAL A 28 40.01 14.63 -0.74
C VAL A 28 38.81 14.62 0.20
N LEU A 29 38.60 13.59 1.01
CA LEU A 29 37.50 13.53 1.99
C LEU A 29 37.57 14.65 3.04
N VAL A 30 38.77 14.98 3.52
CA VAL A 30 38.98 16.07 4.46
C VAL A 30 38.75 17.42 3.78
N LEU A 31 39.24 17.60 2.55
CA LEU A 31 39.01 18.83 1.78
C LEU A 31 37.54 19.00 1.39
N THR A 32 36.83 17.96 0.97
CA THR A 32 35.38 18.05 0.73
C THR A 32 34.61 18.24 2.02
N GLY A 33 35.00 17.62 3.13
CA GLY A 33 34.39 17.86 4.45
C GLY A 33 34.59 19.29 4.94
N LEU A 34 35.81 19.84 4.82
CA LEU A 34 36.13 21.22 5.17
C LEU A 34 35.55 22.23 4.20
N SER A 35 35.51 21.92 2.90
CA SER A 35 34.83 22.75 1.91
C SER A 35 33.33 22.73 2.14
N TRP A 36 32.75 21.58 2.51
CA TRP A 36 31.35 21.47 2.89
C TRP A 36 31.06 22.24 4.18
N LEU A 37 31.93 22.20 5.18
CA LEU A 37 31.80 22.99 6.41
C LEU A 37 31.98 24.49 6.14
N GLY A 38 32.96 24.87 5.31
CA GLY A 38 33.19 26.26 4.91
C GLY A 38 32.05 26.81 4.07
N ILE A 39 31.56 26.03 3.10
CA ILE A 39 30.34 26.33 2.36
C ILE A 39 29.15 26.36 3.31
N SER A 40 28.99 25.44 4.27
CA SER A 40 27.86 25.47 5.22
C SER A 40 27.93 26.65 6.21
N ALA A 41 29.13 27.15 6.51
CA ALA A 41 29.34 28.32 7.36
C ALA A 41 29.20 29.65 6.59
N LEU A 42 29.54 29.66 5.29
CA LEU A 42 29.51 30.84 4.41
C LEU A 42 28.27 30.92 3.52
N THR A 43 27.58 29.80 3.29
CA THR A 43 26.30 29.72 2.59
C THR A 43 25.19 29.54 3.62
N GLN A 44 24.04 30.11 3.31
CA GLN A 44 22.88 30.29 4.20
C GLN A 44 22.18 28.96 4.51
N ILE A 45 22.86 27.99 5.12
CA ILE A 45 22.22 26.78 5.62
C ILE A 45 21.64 27.09 7.00
N ASP A 46 20.32 27.19 7.05
CA ASP A 46 19.56 27.67 8.21
C ASP A 46 19.08 26.51 9.10
N SER A 47 20.03 25.75 9.66
CA SER A 47 19.78 24.86 10.80
C SER A 47 20.12 25.56 12.13
N ARG A 48 19.48 25.15 13.23
CA ARG A 48 19.79 25.69 14.59
C ARG A 48 21.27 25.49 14.94
N GLU A 49 21.84 24.37 14.50
CA GLU A 49 23.24 24.00 14.71
C GLU A 49 24.18 24.90 13.92
N ALA A 50 23.83 25.23 12.67
CA ALA A 50 24.59 26.15 11.82
C ALA A 50 24.54 27.59 12.34
N HIS A 51 23.42 28.06 12.89
CA HIS A 51 23.37 29.36 13.57
C HIS A 51 24.20 29.36 14.87
N GLY A 52 24.10 28.30 15.68
CA GLY A 52 24.95 28.14 16.87
C GLY A 52 26.45 28.20 16.53
N LEU A 53 26.85 27.57 15.42
CA LEU A 53 28.21 27.65 14.90
C LEU A 53 28.59 29.07 14.44
N ARG A 54 27.72 29.77 13.70
CA ARG A 54 27.95 31.17 13.25
C ARG A 54 28.06 32.15 14.42
N VAL A 55 27.25 31.97 15.46
CA VAL A 55 27.33 32.74 16.71
C VAL A 55 28.63 32.43 17.47
N SER A 56 28.98 31.16 17.61
CA SER A 56 30.24 30.76 18.26
C SER A 56 31.49 31.23 17.50
N SER A 57 31.39 31.38 16.18
CA SER A 57 32.46 31.87 15.31
C SER A 57 32.49 33.39 15.19
N GLY A 58 31.58 34.12 15.85
CA GLY A 58 31.52 35.58 15.83
C GLY A 58 31.05 36.19 14.51
N ILE A 59 30.48 35.39 13.61
CA ILE A 59 29.98 35.83 12.29
C ILE A 59 28.58 36.46 12.42
N GLU A 60 27.76 35.95 13.35
CA GLU A 60 26.42 36.46 13.64
C GLU A 60 26.31 36.75 15.16
N SER A 61 25.52 37.75 15.56
CA SER A 61 25.16 37.91 16.97
C SER A 61 24.05 36.92 17.35
N ALA A 62 23.96 36.54 18.62
CA ALA A 62 22.87 35.66 19.12
C ALA A 62 21.46 36.24 18.88
N TRP A 63 21.39 37.53 18.57
CA TRP A 63 20.18 38.31 18.34
C TRP A 63 20.01 38.71 16.87
N ALA A 64 20.92 38.28 15.97
CA ALA A 64 20.82 38.46 14.52
C ALA A 64 19.83 37.46 13.89
N VAL A 65 18.71 37.23 14.58
CA VAL A 65 17.56 36.45 14.12
C VAL A 65 16.35 37.37 14.23
N CYS A 66 15.49 37.33 13.21
CA CYS A 66 14.25 38.09 13.20
C CYS A 66 13.44 37.79 14.48
N GLY A 67 12.85 38.81 15.12
CA GLY A 67 12.09 38.67 16.36
C GLY A 67 12.88 38.80 17.67
N ALA A 68 14.18 39.08 17.62
CA ALA A 68 14.95 39.49 18.81
C ALA A 68 14.53 40.90 19.30
N PRO A 69 14.75 41.24 20.59
CA PRO A 69 14.47 42.58 21.11
C PRO A 69 15.22 43.66 20.30
N GLY A 70 14.48 44.54 19.61
CA GLY A 70 15.04 45.59 18.76
C GLY A 70 15.49 45.14 17.35
N GLY A 71 15.26 43.87 16.98
CA GLY A 71 15.51 43.34 15.64
C GLY A 71 14.35 43.62 14.66
N PRO A 72 14.57 43.42 13.35
CA PRO A 72 13.50 43.58 12.35
C PRO A 72 12.34 42.62 12.66
N ALA A 73 11.12 43.10 12.45
CA ALA A 73 9.92 42.26 12.52
C ALA A 73 10.05 41.12 11.51
N CYS A 74 9.74 39.89 11.93
CA CYS A 74 9.64 38.77 11.01
C CYS A 74 8.49 39.04 10.04
N SER A 75 8.76 39.40 8.79
CA SER A 75 7.78 39.19 7.73
C SER A 75 7.87 37.72 7.33
N TYR A 76 6.91 36.92 7.75
CA TYR A 76 6.68 35.65 7.08
C TYR A 76 6.44 35.98 5.60
N GLU A 77 7.12 35.29 4.68
CA GLU A 77 6.67 35.36 3.30
C GLU A 77 5.39 34.52 3.23
N ASP A 78 4.25 35.14 3.58
CA ASP A 78 2.94 34.51 3.68
C ASP A 78 2.60 33.72 2.41
N ARG A 79 3.16 34.12 1.27
CA ARG A 79 3.04 33.41 -0.01
C ARG A 79 3.76 32.06 -0.03
N GLU A 80 4.97 31.97 0.52
CA GLU A 80 5.71 30.70 0.59
C GLU A 80 5.09 29.78 1.64
N GLN A 81 4.71 30.32 2.80
CA GLN A 81 3.99 29.55 3.80
C GLN A 81 2.63 29.06 3.25
N ALA A 82 1.89 29.89 2.50
CA ALA A 82 0.65 29.49 1.85
C ALA A 82 0.86 28.37 0.82
N ARG A 83 1.97 28.36 0.08
CA ARG A 83 2.31 27.26 -0.84
C ARG A 83 2.57 25.95 -0.08
N VAL A 84 3.31 26.02 1.02
CA VAL A 84 3.57 24.85 1.88
C VAL A 84 2.27 24.34 2.51
N ASP A 85 1.41 25.24 2.97
CA ASP A 85 0.12 24.91 3.56
C ASP A 85 -0.80 24.25 2.52
N ALA A 86 -0.86 24.80 1.30
CA ALA A 86 -1.61 24.22 0.19
C ALA A 86 -1.11 22.81 -0.15
N LYS A 87 0.21 22.63 -0.31
CA LYS A 87 0.80 21.32 -0.58
C LYS A 87 0.52 20.31 0.54
N PHE A 88 0.65 20.72 1.79
CA PHE A 88 0.37 19.86 2.93
C PHE A 88 -1.11 19.45 2.98
N ALA A 89 -2.02 20.38 2.67
CA ALA A 89 -3.45 20.10 2.57
C ALA A 89 -3.77 19.15 1.39
N GLU A 90 -3.13 19.32 0.24
CA GLU A 90 -3.26 18.43 -0.92
C GLU A 90 -2.78 17.01 -0.60
N GLU A 91 -1.59 16.85 0.00
CA GLU A 91 -1.06 15.55 0.42
C GLU A 91 -1.98 14.87 1.45
N ARG A 92 -2.54 15.64 2.38
CA ARG A 92 -3.52 15.14 3.36
C ARG A 92 -4.82 14.69 2.68
N GLY A 93 -5.35 15.49 1.76
CA GLY A 93 -6.53 15.14 0.97
C GLY A 93 -6.32 13.86 0.15
N LEU A 94 -5.12 13.70 -0.43
CA LEU A 94 -4.73 12.49 -1.15
C LEU A 94 -4.76 11.25 -0.24
N ARG A 95 -4.16 11.33 0.96
CA ARG A 95 -4.19 10.23 1.94
C ARG A 95 -5.63 9.88 2.33
N LEU A 96 -6.42 10.87 2.74
CA LEU A 96 -7.80 10.65 3.20
C LEU A 96 -8.68 10.05 2.10
N ALA A 97 -8.54 10.50 0.87
CA ALA A 97 -9.28 9.97 -0.27
C ALA A 97 -8.95 8.50 -0.56
N ILE A 98 -7.67 8.12 -0.48
CA ILE A 98 -7.23 6.72 -0.64
C ILE A 98 -7.71 5.86 0.53
N LEU A 99 -7.57 6.33 1.77
CA LEU A 99 -8.03 5.62 2.97
C LEU A 99 -9.54 5.39 2.94
N GLY A 100 -10.33 6.39 2.55
CA GLY A 100 -11.78 6.25 2.41
C GLY A 100 -12.19 5.27 1.30
N GLU A 101 -11.38 5.11 0.26
CA GLU A 101 -11.59 4.06 -0.75
C GLU A 101 -11.21 2.67 -0.24
N LEU A 102 -10.14 2.54 0.54
CA LEU A 102 -9.78 1.30 1.21
C LEU A 102 -10.89 0.85 2.18
N ASP A 103 -11.45 1.77 2.97
CA ASP A 103 -12.57 1.48 3.88
C ASP A 103 -13.75 0.84 3.12
N ARG A 104 -14.15 1.41 1.97
CA ARG A 104 -15.24 0.86 1.14
C ARG A 104 -14.91 -0.54 0.63
N ARG A 105 -13.67 -0.78 0.19
CA ARG A 105 -13.25 -2.09 -0.32
C ARG A 105 -13.21 -3.13 0.78
N ILE A 106 -12.70 -2.77 1.95
CA ILE A 106 -12.66 -3.64 3.12
C ILE A 106 -14.09 -4.01 3.54
N ALA A 107 -14.99 -3.03 3.62
CA ALA A 107 -16.40 -3.27 3.94
C ALA A 107 -17.07 -4.18 2.90
N HIS A 108 -16.82 -3.97 1.61
CA HIS A 108 -17.31 -4.85 0.54
C HIS A 108 -16.78 -6.28 0.70
N GLY A 109 -15.46 -6.44 0.91
CA GLY A 109 -14.82 -7.74 1.09
C GLY A 109 -15.40 -8.50 2.29
N LEU A 110 -15.59 -7.82 3.42
CA LEU A 110 -16.20 -8.40 4.62
C LEU A 110 -17.65 -8.84 4.36
N ALA A 111 -18.47 -8.02 3.70
CA ALA A 111 -19.84 -8.38 3.33
C ALA A 111 -19.89 -9.62 2.42
N LYS A 112 -18.95 -9.75 1.48
CA LYS A 112 -18.83 -10.93 0.61
C LYS A 112 -18.36 -12.18 1.34
N LEU A 113 -17.51 -12.05 2.35
CA LEU A 113 -17.16 -13.16 3.23
C LEU A 113 -18.33 -13.62 4.10
N ASP A 114 -19.19 -12.69 4.53
CA ASP A 114 -20.41 -13.02 5.27
C ASP A 114 -21.41 -13.77 4.38
N GLU A 115 -21.64 -13.29 3.15
CA GLU A 115 -22.43 -14.00 2.13
C GLU A 115 -21.86 -15.42 1.86
N ALA A 116 -20.55 -15.54 1.69
CA ALA A 116 -19.90 -16.84 1.51
C ALA A 116 -20.07 -17.76 2.74
N THR A 117 -20.05 -17.20 3.95
CA THR A 117 -20.26 -17.95 5.20
C THR A 117 -21.68 -18.53 5.26
N GLU A 118 -22.68 -17.74 4.86
CA GLU A 118 -24.07 -18.19 4.78
C GLU A 118 -24.26 -19.30 3.75
N LEU A 119 -23.67 -19.15 2.55
CA LEU A 119 -23.71 -20.16 1.49
C LEU A 119 -23.07 -21.48 1.94
N VAL A 120 -21.95 -21.42 2.64
CA VAL A 120 -21.28 -22.61 3.20
C VAL A 120 -22.12 -23.26 4.31
N GLY A 121 -22.79 -22.45 5.13
CA GLY A 121 -23.70 -22.94 6.18
C GLY A 121 -24.93 -23.65 5.62
N ALA A 122 -25.47 -23.16 4.50
CA ALA A 122 -26.61 -23.75 3.81
C ALA A 122 -26.23 -24.98 2.95
N ALA A 123 -24.99 -25.06 2.49
CA ALA A 123 -24.49 -26.16 1.68
C ALA A 123 -24.49 -27.50 2.45
N LYS A 124 -24.66 -28.61 1.74
CA LYS A 124 -24.58 -29.97 2.28
C LYS A 124 -23.21 -30.57 2.01
N LEU A 125 -22.83 -31.60 2.76
CA LEU A 125 -21.61 -32.37 2.48
C LEU A 125 -21.98 -33.68 1.79
N ASN A 126 -21.21 -34.04 0.78
CA ASN A 126 -21.27 -35.36 0.18
C ASN A 126 -20.75 -36.38 1.20
N PRO A 127 -21.59 -37.34 1.65
CA PRO A 127 -21.20 -38.30 2.67
C PRO A 127 -20.08 -39.25 2.22
N ARG A 128 -19.81 -39.35 0.91
CA ARG A 128 -18.80 -40.28 0.35
C ARG A 128 -17.38 -39.73 0.31
N ASN A 129 -17.22 -38.41 0.24
CA ASN A 129 -15.90 -37.80 0.07
C ASN A 129 -15.73 -36.47 0.81
N GLY A 130 -16.75 -35.99 1.53
CA GLY A 130 -16.70 -34.72 2.26
C GLY A 130 -16.69 -33.49 1.35
N ALA A 131 -17.02 -33.64 0.05
CA ALA A 131 -17.13 -32.52 -0.86
C ALA A 131 -18.38 -31.68 -0.58
N LEU A 132 -18.27 -30.37 -0.71
CA LEU A 132 -19.35 -29.42 -0.55
C LEU A 132 -20.33 -29.52 -1.73
N GLN A 133 -21.62 -29.61 -1.43
CA GLN A 133 -22.72 -29.68 -2.39
C GLN A 133 -23.69 -28.53 -2.13
N GLY A 134 -24.19 -27.91 -3.20
CA GLY A 134 -25.10 -26.76 -3.12
C GLY A 134 -24.82 -25.80 -4.27
N ASP A 135 -25.09 -24.52 -4.04
CA ASP A 135 -24.76 -23.46 -4.99
C ASP A 135 -23.27 -23.09 -4.90
N THR A 136 -22.42 -23.99 -5.38
CA THR A 136 -20.96 -23.81 -5.38
C THR A 136 -20.51 -22.73 -6.35
N ILE A 137 -21.35 -22.36 -7.33
CA ILE A 137 -21.10 -21.26 -8.26
C ILE A 137 -21.26 -19.92 -7.52
N ALA A 138 -22.38 -19.72 -6.82
CA ALA A 138 -22.58 -18.53 -5.99
C ALA A 138 -21.49 -18.40 -4.91
N LEU A 139 -21.11 -19.52 -4.29
CA LEU A 139 -20.03 -19.52 -3.30
C LEU A 139 -18.69 -19.12 -3.92
N ARG A 140 -18.34 -19.67 -5.08
CA ARG A 140 -17.11 -19.31 -5.80
C ARG A 140 -17.10 -17.83 -6.14
N LEU A 141 -18.21 -17.29 -6.63
CA LEU A 141 -18.36 -15.86 -6.96
C LEU A 141 -18.19 -14.98 -5.71
N ALA A 142 -18.87 -15.31 -4.60
CA ALA A 142 -18.75 -14.57 -3.35
C ALA A 142 -17.31 -14.55 -2.83
N LEU A 143 -16.61 -15.70 -2.85
CA LEU A 143 -15.20 -15.80 -2.46
C LEU A 143 -14.27 -15.01 -3.41
N ALA A 144 -14.53 -15.04 -4.72
CA ALA A 144 -13.75 -14.26 -5.69
C ALA A 144 -13.94 -12.76 -5.49
N SER A 145 -15.17 -12.31 -5.25
CA SER A 145 -15.50 -10.90 -4.99
C SER A 145 -14.97 -10.40 -3.64
N ALA A 146 -14.79 -11.28 -2.65
CA ALA A 146 -14.18 -10.92 -1.37
C ALA A 146 -12.70 -10.53 -1.49
N ALA A 147 -11.98 -11.08 -2.48
CA ALA A 147 -10.60 -10.73 -2.75
C ALA A 147 -10.51 -9.38 -3.48
N VAL A 148 -10.56 -8.28 -2.71
CA VAL A 148 -10.44 -6.91 -3.20
C VAL A 148 -8.99 -6.42 -3.26
N ASP A 149 -8.69 -5.47 -4.14
CA ASP A 149 -7.37 -4.82 -4.21
C ASP A 149 -7.21 -3.82 -3.06
N LEU A 150 -6.25 -4.10 -2.15
CA LEU A 150 -6.01 -3.35 -0.92
C LEU A 150 -4.78 -2.44 -1.00
N ARG A 151 -4.22 -2.21 -2.19
CA ARG A 151 -3.14 -1.25 -2.35
C ARG A 151 -3.55 0.15 -1.86
N PRO A 152 -2.65 0.88 -1.17
CA PRO A 152 -1.21 0.60 -1.00
C PRO A 152 -0.80 -0.31 0.17
N ALA A 153 -1.74 -0.96 0.87
CA ALA A 153 -1.36 -1.84 1.98
C ALA A 153 -0.44 -2.97 1.49
N PRO A 154 0.69 -3.26 2.18
CA PRO A 154 1.69 -4.23 1.75
C PRO A 154 1.25 -5.66 2.09
N LEU A 155 0.14 -6.09 1.51
CA LEU A 155 -0.43 -7.42 1.67
C LEU A 155 -0.08 -8.32 0.49
N THR A 156 -0.40 -9.61 0.61
CA THR A 156 -0.37 -10.54 -0.52
C THR A 156 -1.21 -9.99 -1.68
N SER A 157 -0.79 -10.23 -2.92
CA SER A 157 -1.52 -9.76 -4.10
C SER A 157 -2.96 -10.27 -4.11
N ILE A 158 -3.80 -9.56 -4.86
CA ILE A 158 -5.21 -9.91 -5.01
C ILE A 158 -5.38 -11.33 -5.57
N GLU A 159 -4.55 -11.72 -6.55
CA GLU A 159 -4.54 -13.06 -7.14
C GLU A 159 -4.16 -14.09 -6.08
N GLY A 160 -3.08 -13.87 -5.32
CA GLY A 160 -2.64 -14.81 -4.29
C GLY A 160 -3.66 -14.98 -3.14
N ARG A 161 -4.41 -13.93 -2.81
CA ARG A 161 -5.52 -14.01 -1.83
C ARG A 161 -6.73 -14.75 -2.40
N ARG A 162 -7.10 -14.44 -3.64
CA ARG A 162 -8.19 -15.12 -4.35
C ARG A 162 -7.91 -16.61 -4.51
N ASP A 163 -6.74 -16.98 -5.00
CA ASP A 163 -6.33 -18.36 -5.19
C ASP A 163 -6.43 -19.12 -3.86
N ARG A 164 -5.98 -18.49 -2.76
CA ARG A 164 -6.10 -19.07 -1.42
C ARG A 164 -7.56 -19.29 -0.99
N LEU A 165 -8.44 -18.33 -1.24
CA LEU A 165 -9.86 -18.41 -0.89
C LEU A 165 -10.61 -19.46 -1.71
N ILE A 166 -10.31 -19.58 -3.00
CA ILE A 166 -11.00 -20.48 -3.94
C ILE A 166 -10.41 -21.89 -3.90
N TRP A 167 -9.11 -22.04 -3.58
CA TRP A 167 -8.40 -23.32 -3.58
C TRP A 167 -9.16 -24.48 -2.90
N PRO A 168 -9.80 -24.30 -1.72
CA PRO A 168 -10.58 -25.38 -1.10
C PRO A 168 -11.67 -25.95 -2.00
N LEU A 169 -12.24 -25.16 -2.92
CA LEU A 169 -13.28 -25.60 -3.87
C LEU A 169 -12.71 -26.39 -5.07
N GLU A 170 -11.42 -26.24 -5.37
CA GLU A 170 -10.76 -26.86 -6.52
C GLU A 170 -10.03 -28.15 -6.16
N VAL A 171 -9.81 -28.40 -4.86
CA VAL A 171 -9.21 -29.64 -4.38
C VAL A 171 -10.15 -30.81 -4.65
N SER A 172 -9.65 -31.77 -5.44
CA SER A 172 -10.28 -33.08 -5.58
C SER A 172 -10.29 -33.80 -4.24
N MET A 173 -11.48 -34.05 -3.72
CA MET A 173 -11.65 -34.79 -2.47
C MET A 173 -11.56 -36.29 -2.76
N PRO A 174 -10.63 -37.03 -2.11
CA PRO A 174 -10.47 -38.45 -2.37
C PRO A 174 -11.74 -39.21 -1.98
N ASP A 175 -12.17 -40.14 -2.84
CA ASP A 175 -13.27 -41.04 -2.51
C ASP A 175 -12.89 -41.91 -1.31
N ILE A 176 -13.79 -42.01 -0.34
CA ILE A 176 -13.60 -42.94 0.78
C ILE A 176 -13.69 -44.36 0.20
N PRO A 177 -12.70 -45.25 0.48
CA PRO A 177 -12.76 -46.64 -0.01
C PRO A 177 -14.06 -47.30 0.42
N GLY A 178 -14.70 -48.04 -0.51
CA GLY A 178 -16.03 -48.64 -0.33
C GLY A 178 -16.21 -49.71 0.78
N ASP A 179 -15.24 -49.84 1.69
CA ASP A 179 -15.23 -50.78 2.83
C ASP A 179 -15.82 -50.16 4.13
N CYS A 180 -16.64 -49.11 3.99
CA CYS A 180 -17.37 -48.46 5.08
C CYS A 180 -18.57 -49.29 5.55
N ARG A 181 -18.49 -49.91 6.73
CA ARG A 181 -19.55 -50.80 7.27
C ARG A 181 -20.33 -50.29 8.50
N ALA A 182 -20.08 -49.09 9.00
CA ALA A 182 -20.86 -48.56 10.13
C ALA A 182 -21.80 -47.44 9.65
N ILE A 183 -23.07 -47.79 9.44
CA ILE A 183 -24.19 -46.84 9.35
C ILE A 183 -24.89 -46.96 10.71
N ASP A 184 -24.53 -46.11 11.67
CA ASP A 184 -25.32 -45.97 12.90
C ASP A 184 -26.39 -44.89 12.69
N PHE A 185 -27.62 -45.25 13.04
CA PHE A 185 -28.79 -44.38 13.00
C PHE A 185 -29.17 -43.99 14.43
N ASP A 186 -28.88 -42.76 14.82
CA ASP A 186 -29.31 -42.17 16.09
C ASP A 186 -30.57 -41.32 15.91
N GLY A 187 -31.65 -41.94 15.41
CA GLY A 187 -33.07 -41.59 15.65
C GLY A 187 -33.60 -40.17 15.35
N ILE A 188 -32.77 -39.17 15.01
CA ILE A 188 -33.16 -37.75 14.90
C ILE A 188 -32.61 -37.09 13.62
N GLY A 189 -31.70 -37.74 12.89
CA GLY A 189 -31.21 -37.24 11.60
C GLY A 189 -29.89 -37.90 11.22
N TRP A 190 -29.61 -37.99 9.93
CA TRP A 190 -28.41 -38.64 9.39
C TRP A 190 -27.10 -38.07 9.98
N ILE A 191 -26.40 -38.87 10.79
CA ILE A 191 -24.94 -38.74 10.99
C ILE A 191 -24.27 -39.90 10.25
N GLY A 192 -24.41 -39.91 8.92
CA GLY A 192 -23.89 -41.00 8.10
C GLY A 192 -22.46 -40.74 7.66
N GLY A 193 -21.50 -41.41 8.29
CA GLY A 193 -20.18 -41.62 7.68
C GLY A 193 -19.29 -42.56 8.49
N CYS A 194 -18.54 -43.38 7.77
CA CYS A 194 -17.45 -44.23 8.29
C CYS A 194 -16.35 -43.40 8.98
N ASP A 195 -16.44 -43.24 10.29
CA ASP A 195 -15.43 -42.54 11.10
C ASP A 195 -14.19 -43.42 11.36
N LEU A 196 -14.27 -44.69 10.97
CA LEU A 196 -13.27 -45.72 11.23
C LEU A 196 -12.85 -46.42 9.94
N THR A 197 -11.55 -46.62 9.76
CA THR A 197 -11.03 -47.60 8.79
C THR A 197 -11.46 -49.01 9.18
N ARG A 198 -11.22 -50.00 8.29
CA ARG A 198 -11.39 -51.43 8.57
C ARG A 198 -10.67 -51.91 9.85
N GLU A 199 -9.66 -51.18 10.29
CA GLU A 199 -8.84 -51.47 11.48
C GLU A 199 -9.27 -50.68 12.73
N GLY A 200 -10.38 -49.94 12.67
CA GLY A 200 -10.84 -49.12 13.79
C GLY A 200 -10.00 -47.86 14.02
N VAL A 201 -9.21 -47.44 13.02
CA VAL A 201 -8.42 -46.20 13.11
C VAL A 201 -9.31 -45.03 12.70
N PRO A 202 -9.34 -43.91 13.46
CA PRO A 202 -10.06 -42.71 13.08
C PRO A 202 -9.58 -42.22 11.72
N GLN A 203 -10.48 -42.14 10.73
CA GLN A 203 -10.16 -41.46 9.48
C GLN A 203 -10.24 -39.95 9.73
N THR A 204 -9.12 -39.23 9.57
CA THR A 204 -9.15 -37.76 9.49
C THR A 204 -9.91 -37.38 8.24
N ARG A 205 -11.22 -37.10 8.38
CA ARG A 205 -12.01 -36.54 7.29
C ARG A 205 -11.50 -35.15 6.98
N VAL A 206 -10.95 -35.01 5.79
CA VAL A 206 -10.83 -33.70 5.17
C VAL A 206 -12.26 -33.28 4.83
N ASP A 207 -12.74 -32.23 5.47
CA ASP A 207 -14.06 -31.66 5.24
C ASP A 207 -13.88 -30.36 4.46
N GLN A 208 -14.39 -30.34 3.22
CA GLN A 208 -14.27 -29.18 2.35
C GLN A 208 -14.95 -27.94 2.96
N ARG A 209 -16.04 -28.10 3.72
CA ARG A 209 -16.67 -27.01 4.47
C ARG A 209 -15.69 -26.39 5.45
N ARG A 210 -15.02 -27.22 6.25
CA ARG A 210 -14.05 -26.76 7.23
C ARG A 210 -12.91 -26.00 6.57
N MET A 211 -12.37 -26.51 5.46
CA MET A 211 -11.30 -25.84 4.71
C MET A 211 -11.73 -24.46 4.20
N VAL A 212 -12.93 -24.36 3.63
CA VAL A 212 -13.48 -23.07 3.16
C VAL A 212 -13.65 -22.10 4.33
N LEU A 213 -14.26 -22.54 5.44
CA LEU A 213 -14.48 -21.68 6.61
C LEU A 213 -13.16 -21.21 7.25
N GLU A 214 -12.13 -22.06 7.27
CA GLU A 214 -10.79 -21.69 7.72
C GLU A 214 -10.19 -20.58 6.84
N GLN A 215 -10.29 -20.69 5.50
CA GLN A 215 -9.80 -19.64 4.60
C GLN A 215 -10.60 -18.34 4.72
N ILE A 216 -11.94 -18.43 4.82
CA ILE A 216 -12.80 -17.28 5.12
C ILE A 216 -12.37 -16.61 6.44
N GLY A 217 -12.05 -17.39 7.47
CA GLY A 217 -11.62 -16.89 8.77
C GLY A 217 -10.29 -16.14 8.71
N VAL A 218 -9.30 -16.69 7.99
CA VAL A 218 -7.99 -16.03 7.77
C VAL A 218 -8.14 -14.71 7.03
N GLU A 219 -8.96 -14.70 5.98
CA GLU A 219 -9.19 -13.50 5.17
C GLU A 219 -9.96 -12.43 5.95
N ARG A 220 -11.00 -12.82 6.69
CA ARG A 220 -11.76 -11.90 7.55
C ARG A 220 -10.85 -11.24 8.59
N ALA A 221 -9.99 -12.02 9.24
CA ALA A 221 -9.01 -11.48 10.18
C ALA A 221 -8.05 -10.49 9.52
N THR A 222 -7.57 -10.79 8.30
CA THR A 222 -6.70 -9.90 7.51
C THR A 222 -7.40 -8.57 7.20
N LEU A 223 -8.65 -8.62 6.75
CA LEU A 223 -9.45 -7.42 6.45
C LEU A 223 -9.75 -6.59 7.70
N GLN A 224 -10.05 -7.23 8.83
CA GLN A 224 -10.31 -6.55 10.11
C GLN A 224 -9.04 -5.89 10.69
N GLU A 225 -7.90 -6.57 10.59
CA GLU A 225 -6.62 -5.99 10.98
C GLU A 225 -6.29 -4.76 10.12
N LEU A 226 -6.52 -4.85 8.81
CA LEU A 226 -6.34 -3.73 7.90
C LEU A 226 -7.31 -2.59 8.21
N ALA A 227 -8.58 -2.86 8.47
CA ALA A 227 -9.58 -1.85 8.86
C ALA A 227 -9.07 -1.06 10.08
N THR A 228 -8.63 -1.78 11.11
CA THR A 228 -8.09 -1.17 12.33
C THR A 228 -6.86 -0.31 12.01
N ARG A 229 -6.01 -0.72 11.08
CA ARG A 229 -4.85 0.07 10.65
C ARG A 229 -5.26 1.32 9.88
N VAL A 230 -6.21 1.22 8.95
CA VAL A 230 -6.76 2.35 8.19
C VAL A 230 -7.33 3.39 9.15
N ASP A 231 -8.12 2.96 10.14
CA ASP A 231 -8.67 3.83 11.19
C ASP A 231 -7.58 4.57 11.96
N ARG A 232 -6.49 3.89 12.34
CA ARG A 232 -5.36 4.53 13.03
C ARG A 232 -4.69 5.60 12.16
N ILE A 233 -4.41 5.27 10.90
CA ILE A 233 -3.83 6.24 9.95
C ILE A 233 -4.76 7.42 9.77
N ARG A 234 -6.07 7.18 9.66
CA ARG A 234 -7.08 8.24 9.51
C ARG A 234 -7.17 9.15 10.74
N LEU A 235 -7.20 8.57 11.95
CA LEU A 235 -7.18 9.32 13.21
C LEU A 235 -5.93 10.19 13.35
N ARG A 236 -4.77 9.71 12.87
CA ARG A 236 -3.53 10.48 12.82
C ARG A 236 -3.61 11.71 11.93
N GLU A 237 -4.46 11.70 10.90
CA GLU A 237 -4.66 12.87 10.02
C GLU A 237 -5.55 13.95 10.65
N ASP A 238 -6.00 13.80 11.90
CA ASP A 238 -6.74 14.78 12.73
C ASP A 238 -7.85 15.54 11.98
N SER A 239 -8.75 14.79 11.35
CA SER A 239 -9.95 15.34 10.71
C SER A 239 -11.20 14.89 11.47
N ASP A 240 -11.73 15.75 12.34
CA ASP A 240 -13.14 15.71 12.76
C ASP A 240 -14.10 16.04 11.58
N ALA A 241 -13.56 16.40 10.42
CA ALA A 241 -14.35 16.62 9.22
C ALA A 241 -14.86 15.28 8.67
N PRO A 242 -16.19 15.07 8.58
CA PRO A 242 -16.73 13.92 7.89
C PRO A 242 -16.25 13.94 6.43
N LEU A 243 -15.80 12.78 5.92
CA LEU A 243 -15.60 12.60 4.48
C LEU A 243 -16.90 13.03 3.79
N ALA A 244 -16.81 13.86 2.76
CA ALA A 244 -18.00 14.24 2.02
C ALA A 244 -18.66 12.97 1.47
N ASP A 245 -19.94 12.76 1.77
CA ASP A 245 -20.77 11.66 1.23
C ASP A 245 -20.97 11.74 -0.29
N ALA A 246 -20.43 12.80 -0.92
CA ALA A 246 -20.45 12.95 -2.36
C ALA A 246 -19.68 11.80 -3.03
N VAL A 247 -20.39 11.06 -3.86
CA VAL A 247 -19.85 9.97 -4.67
C VAL A 247 -19.91 10.31 -6.15
N ALA A 248 -19.03 9.68 -6.92
CA ALA A 248 -18.99 9.71 -8.37
C ALA A 248 -19.10 8.28 -8.92
N SER A 249 -19.56 8.16 -10.17
CA SER A 249 -19.61 6.88 -10.88
C SER A 249 -18.19 6.34 -11.11
N ARG A 250 -17.90 5.16 -10.56
CA ARG A 250 -16.61 4.49 -10.74
C ARG A 250 -16.39 4.08 -12.20
N VAL A 251 -17.44 3.58 -12.84
CA VAL A 251 -17.41 3.11 -14.24
C VAL A 251 -17.08 4.27 -15.18
N GLU A 252 -17.70 5.42 -14.96
CA GLU A 252 -17.42 6.64 -15.74
C GLU A 252 -15.99 7.13 -15.50
N LEU A 253 -15.56 7.18 -14.23
CA LEU A 253 -14.19 7.58 -13.90
C LEU A 253 -13.12 6.67 -14.53
N VAL A 254 -13.32 5.36 -14.52
CA VAL A 254 -12.41 4.43 -15.20
C VAL A 254 -12.41 4.70 -16.69
N GLY A 255 -13.58 4.94 -17.31
CA GLY A 255 -13.69 5.36 -18.70
C GLY A 255 -12.90 6.63 -19.03
N ASP A 256 -12.98 7.65 -18.16
CA ASP A 256 -12.25 8.93 -18.30
C ASP A 256 -10.72 8.76 -18.26
N LEU A 257 -10.25 7.75 -17.52
CA LEU A 257 -8.82 7.48 -17.36
C LEU A 257 -8.25 6.65 -18.50
N LEU A 258 -9.08 5.89 -19.22
CA LEU A 258 -8.63 5.06 -20.33
C LEU A 258 -8.01 5.89 -21.46
N PRO A 259 -7.10 5.29 -22.25
CA PRO A 259 -6.37 6.01 -23.28
C PRO A 259 -7.33 6.62 -24.31
N SER A 260 -7.17 7.91 -24.59
CA SER A 260 -7.85 8.58 -25.69
C SER A 260 -6.81 9.10 -26.70
N PRO A 261 -7.17 9.22 -27.99
CA PRO A 261 -6.25 9.73 -29.02
C PRO A 261 -5.70 11.14 -28.73
N GLN A 262 -6.32 11.86 -27.79
CA GLN A 262 -6.03 13.26 -27.47
C GLN A 262 -5.10 13.41 -26.25
N VAL A 263 -4.87 12.35 -25.47
CA VAL A 263 -4.06 12.41 -24.24
C VAL A 263 -2.99 11.34 -24.25
N THR A 264 -1.74 11.75 -24.50
CA THR A 264 -0.58 10.87 -24.60
C THR A 264 0.37 10.95 -23.40
N SER A 265 0.24 11.97 -22.55
CA SER A 265 1.00 12.06 -21.28
C SER A 265 0.34 11.22 -20.18
N ASP A 266 1.15 10.80 -19.20
CA ASP A 266 0.71 10.10 -17.99
C ASP A 266 -0.04 8.78 -18.26
N TYR A 267 0.25 8.12 -19.38
CA TYR A 267 -0.42 6.88 -19.79
C TYR A 267 -0.27 5.78 -18.74
N ALA A 268 0.95 5.58 -18.23
CA ALA A 268 1.23 4.50 -17.27
C ALA A 268 0.51 4.77 -15.94
N GLU A 269 0.51 6.02 -15.50
CA GLU A 269 -0.13 6.51 -14.28
C GLU A 269 -1.66 6.42 -14.38
N ARG A 270 -2.23 6.79 -15.52
CA ARG A 270 -3.67 6.64 -15.80
C ARG A 270 -4.08 5.18 -15.81
N MET A 271 -3.32 4.32 -16.49
CA MET A 271 -3.60 2.88 -16.52
C MET A 271 -3.44 2.24 -15.14
N ALA A 272 -2.46 2.69 -14.35
CA ALA A 272 -2.27 2.29 -12.97
C ALA A 272 -3.49 2.61 -12.09
N VAL A 273 -3.97 3.86 -12.13
CA VAL A 273 -5.13 4.30 -11.37
C VAL A 273 -6.40 3.64 -11.88
N ALA A 274 -6.60 3.52 -13.19
CA ALA A 274 -7.74 2.84 -13.80
C ALA A 274 -7.79 1.36 -13.40
N GLY A 275 -6.65 0.66 -13.45
CA GLY A 275 -6.54 -0.73 -13.02
C GLY A 275 -6.84 -0.91 -11.53
N TRP A 276 -6.33 -0.02 -10.68
CA TRP A 276 -6.66 -0.02 -9.26
C TRP A 276 -8.14 0.27 -9.00
N LEU A 277 -8.73 1.24 -9.70
CA LEU A 277 -10.15 1.60 -9.56
C LEU A 277 -11.09 0.54 -10.09
N ALA A 278 -10.67 -0.25 -11.08
CA ALA A 278 -11.50 -1.29 -11.68
C ALA A 278 -11.81 -2.44 -10.70
N VAL A 279 -11.11 -2.53 -9.55
CA VAL A 279 -11.33 -3.52 -8.49
C VAL A 279 -11.50 -4.90 -9.11
N GLN A 280 -10.42 -5.41 -9.71
CA GLN A 280 -10.45 -6.67 -10.46
C GLN A 280 -10.90 -7.84 -9.57
N THR A 281 -12.18 -8.17 -9.61
CA THR A 281 -12.71 -9.44 -9.12
C THR A 281 -12.46 -10.44 -10.25
N GLY A 282 -11.37 -11.20 -10.20
CA GLY A 282 -10.75 -11.87 -11.37
C GLY A 282 -11.56 -12.95 -12.12
N ASP A 283 -12.89 -12.90 -12.15
CA ASP A 283 -13.75 -13.79 -12.92
C ASP A 283 -13.82 -13.36 -14.39
N ASP A 284 -12.67 -13.33 -15.07
CA ASP A 284 -12.60 -13.10 -16.51
C ASP A 284 -12.93 -14.37 -17.32
N ASP A 285 -13.09 -15.53 -16.67
CA ASP A 285 -13.29 -16.84 -17.33
C ASP A 285 -14.72 -17.39 -17.23
N VAL A 286 -15.63 -16.76 -16.47
CA VAL A 286 -17.00 -17.27 -16.28
C VAL A 286 -18.01 -16.28 -16.88
N LEU A 287 -18.36 -16.58 -18.13
CA LEU A 287 -19.52 -16.11 -18.91
C LEU A 287 -19.32 -14.82 -19.75
N ASP A 288 -19.40 -15.07 -21.06
CA ASP A 288 -19.60 -14.20 -22.22
C ASP A 288 -18.41 -13.46 -22.88
N ASP A 289 -18.14 -13.99 -24.08
CA ASP A 289 -17.45 -13.45 -25.27
C ASP A 289 -18.12 -12.16 -25.79
N ASP A 290 -18.30 -11.16 -24.92
CA ASP A 290 -18.94 -9.87 -25.26
C ASP A 290 -17.93 -8.70 -25.29
N GLY A 291 -16.63 -9.00 -25.46
CA GLY A 291 -15.59 -7.96 -25.54
C GLY A 291 -15.34 -7.19 -24.23
N THR A 292 -15.75 -7.75 -23.08
CA THR A 292 -15.64 -7.11 -21.75
C THR A 292 -14.29 -7.33 -21.05
N THR A 293 -13.22 -7.64 -21.80
CA THR A 293 -11.82 -7.66 -21.34
C THR A 293 -11.27 -6.25 -21.02
N THR A 294 -12.13 -5.24 -21.06
CA THR A 294 -11.79 -3.85 -20.76
C THR A 294 -11.95 -3.56 -19.26
N LEU A 295 -11.14 -2.65 -18.72
CA LEU A 295 -11.20 -2.24 -17.31
C LEU A 295 -12.60 -1.74 -16.90
N VAL A 296 -13.37 -1.16 -17.83
CA VAL A 296 -14.76 -0.74 -17.63
C VAL A 296 -15.67 -1.94 -17.34
N GLY A 297 -15.49 -3.07 -18.04
CA GLY A 297 -16.20 -4.31 -17.81
C GLY A 297 -15.91 -4.89 -16.42
N ALA A 298 -14.63 -4.98 -16.05
CA ALA A 298 -14.19 -5.39 -14.72
C ALA A 298 -14.79 -4.50 -13.61
N THR A 299 -14.80 -3.18 -13.84
CA THR A 299 -15.39 -2.21 -12.89
C THR A 299 -16.88 -2.48 -12.65
N ARG A 300 -17.65 -2.78 -13.70
CA ARG A 300 -19.08 -3.11 -13.58
C ARG A 300 -19.31 -4.41 -12.79
N ARG A 301 -18.41 -5.38 -12.94
CA ARG A 301 -18.47 -6.68 -12.24
C ARG A 301 -18.01 -6.60 -10.79
N SER A 302 -17.20 -5.61 -10.43
CA SER A 302 -16.61 -5.48 -9.08
C SER A 302 -17.62 -5.37 -7.93
N GLY A 303 -18.88 -5.00 -8.21
CA GLY A 303 -19.90 -4.81 -7.18
C GLY A 303 -19.70 -3.55 -6.32
N ILE A 304 -18.76 -2.67 -6.68
CA ILE A 304 -18.54 -1.37 -6.02
C ILE A 304 -18.84 -0.25 -7.04
N PRO A 305 -20.07 0.25 -7.13
CA PRO A 305 -20.47 1.18 -8.19
C PRO A 305 -19.86 2.58 -8.07
N ASP A 306 -19.54 2.96 -6.83
CA ASP A 306 -19.25 4.35 -6.47
C ASP A 306 -17.80 4.52 -5.99
N VAL A 307 -17.29 5.73 -6.19
CA VAL A 307 -16.02 6.21 -5.66
C VAL A 307 -16.21 7.59 -5.05
N GLY A 308 -15.44 7.94 -4.02
CA GLY A 308 -15.54 9.25 -3.38
C GLY A 308 -15.23 10.39 -4.36
N ALA A 309 -16.00 11.47 -4.32
CA ALA A 309 -15.84 12.60 -5.23
C ALA A 309 -14.45 13.25 -5.15
N GLU A 310 -13.84 13.28 -3.96
CA GLU A 310 -12.47 13.76 -3.77
C GLU A 310 -11.45 12.89 -4.52
N LEU A 311 -11.56 11.57 -4.38
CA LEU A 311 -10.70 10.62 -5.09
C LEU A 311 -10.90 10.72 -6.61
N ALA A 312 -12.13 10.88 -7.08
CA ALA A 312 -12.42 11.11 -8.49
C ALA A 312 -11.79 12.42 -8.99
N GLY A 313 -11.83 13.49 -8.17
CA GLY A 313 -11.16 14.75 -8.46
C GLY A 313 -9.64 14.62 -8.57
N LEU A 314 -9.02 13.86 -7.66
CA LEU A 314 -7.59 13.57 -7.65
C LEU A 314 -7.18 12.72 -8.86
N ALA A 315 -7.94 11.68 -9.19
CA ALA A 315 -7.70 10.85 -10.36
C ALA A 315 -7.69 11.65 -11.67
N ARG A 316 -8.52 12.70 -11.77
CA ARG A 316 -8.57 13.57 -12.96
C ARG A 316 -7.50 14.66 -12.99
N ARG A 317 -7.15 15.24 -11.84
CA ARG A 317 -6.27 16.42 -11.76
C ARG A 317 -4.82 16.12 -11.36
N GLN A 318 -4.59 15.03 -10.63
CA GLN A 318 -3.32 14.69 -9.98
C GLN A 318 -3.02 13.19 -10.13
N VAL A 319 -3.25 12.65 -11.33
CA VAL A 319 -3.19 11.20 -11.61
C VAL A 319 -1.82 10.60 -11.24
N SER A 320 -0.73 11.32 -11.47
CA SER A 320 0.63 10.82 -11.23
C SER A 320 0.96 10.70 -9.74
N GLU A 321 0.55 11.67 -8.92
CA GLU A 321 0.69 11.60 -7.47
C GLU A 321 -0.20 10.50 -6.86
N LEU A 322 -1.43 10.37 -7.37
CA LEU A 322 -2.34 9.30 -6.96
C LEU A 322 -1.79 7.92 -7.34
N ALA A 323 -1.32 7.74 -8.57
CA ALA A 323 -0.71 6.49 -9.02
C ALA A 323 0.45 6.08 -8.11
N ARG A 324 1.34 7.04 -7.81
CA ARG A 324 2.48 6.82 -6.91
C ARG A 324 2.02 6.44 -5.50
N ALA A 325 1.09 7.18 -4.92
CA ALA A 325 0.58 6.93 -3.57
C ALA A 325 -0.11 5.57 -3.44
N VAL A 326 -0.81 5.12 -4.48
CA VAL A 326 -1.51 3.83 -4.49
C VAL A 326 -0.54 2.67 -4.76
N GLN A 327 0.44 2.83 -5.65
CA GLN A 327 1.33 1.73 -6.03
C GLN A 327 2.49 1.52 -5.07
N ASP A 328 2.92 2.57 -4.37
CA ASP A 328 4.09 2.55 -3.50
C ASP A 328 3.69 2.83 -2.04
N ALA A 329 3.67 1.76 -1.23
CA ALA A 329 3.46 1.85 0.22
C ALA A 329 4.52 2.71 0.93
N GLY A 330 5.71 2.86 0.32
CA GLY A 330 6.81 3.69 0.78
C GLY A 330 6.78 5.11 0.24
N ALA A 331 5.75 5.49 -0.52
CA ALA A 331 5.65 6.84 -1.07
C ALA A 331 5.74 7.89 0.06
N PRO A 332 6.49 9.00 -0.14
CA PRO A 332 6.72 10.01 0.90
C PRO A 332 5.42 10.54 1.53
N VAL A 333 4.35 10.60 0.74
CA VAL A 333 3.02 11.02 1.19
C VAL A 333 2.50 10.22 2.38
N TRP A 334 2.92 8.96 2.55
CA TRP A 334 2.47 8.09 3.65
C TRP A 334 3.23 8.31 4.96
N TYR A 335 4.37 8.99 4.94
CA TYR A 335 5.24 9.17 6.11
C TYR A 335 5.52 7.84 6.85
N GLY A 336 5.72 6.77 6.08
CA GLY A 336 6.00 5.43 6.61
C GLY A 336 4.80 4.69 7.22
N ALA A 337 3.57 5.23 7.16
CA ALA A 337 2.38 4.65 7.80
C ALA A 337 2.14 3.17 7.50
N TRP A 338 2.49 2.72 6.29
CA TRP A 338 2.29 1.35 5.82
C TRP A 338 3.46 0.41 6.13
N LEU A 339 4.67 0.93 6.33
CA LEU A 339 5.90 0.12 6.40
C LEU A 339 6.59 0.16 7.76
N LEU A 340 6.37 1.21 8.55
CA LEU A 340 7.03 1.42 9.83
C LEU A 340 6.03 1.21 10.97
N ASP A 341 6.35 0.31 11.90
CA ASP A 341 5.53 0.05 13.07
C ASP A 341 5.38 1.31 13.92
N GLY A 342 4.13 1.67 14.24
CA GLY A 342 3.78 2.84 15.04
C GLY A 342 3.77 4.17 14.27
N ALA A 343 4.28 4.24 13.04
CA ALA A 343 4.21 5.47 12.22
C ALA A 343 2.77 5.86 11.86
N ASP A 344 1.85 4.89 11.86
CA ASP A 344 0.40 5.08 11.75
C ASP A 344 -0.22 5.86 12.92
N ARG A 345 0.54 6.17 13.98
CA ARG A 345 0.08 6.93 15.16
C ARG A 345 0.82 8.26 15.37
N ILE A 346 1.88 8.52 14.61
CA ILE A 346 2.73 9.70 14.79
C ILE A 346 2.16 10.88 14.00
N ALA A 347 1.73 11.93 14.68
CA ALA A 347 1.22 13.13 14.02
C ALA A 347 2.23 13.69 13.00
N ILE A 348 1.76 13.97 11.78
CA ILE A 348 2.60 14.53 10.73
C ILE A 348 2.78 16.02 11.02
N THR A 349 4.03 16.44 11.23
CA THR A 349 4.35 17.85 11.48
C THR A 349 4.38 18.61 10.16
N LYS A 350 3.53 19.62 10.03
CA LYS A 350 3.54 20.53 8.88
C LYS A 350 4.88 21.30 8.82
N PRO A 351 5.59 21.30 7.68
CA PRO A 351 6.78 22.12 7.54
C PRO A 351 6.43 23.62 7.64
N SER A 352 7.31 24.41 8.25
CA SER A 352 7.18 25.87 8.32
C SER A 352 8.35 26.52 7.60
N VAL A 353 8.05 27.47 6.73
CA VAL A 353 9.07 28.28 6.05
C VAL A 353 9.35 29.47 6.95
N ARG A 354 10.55 29.53 7.51
CA ARG A 354 11.03 30.71 8.24
C ARG A 354 11.79 31.59 7.25
N TYR A 355 11.26 32.75 6.93
CA TYR A 355 12.00 33.77 6.20
C TYR A 355 13.00 34.47 7.13
N ARG A 356 14.25 34.65 6.68
CA ARG A 356 15.19 35.65 7.20
C ARG A 356 15.04 36.91 6.35
N SER A 357 14.83 38.07 6.99
CA SER A 357 14.92 39.41 6.40
C SER A 357 16.07 39.47 5.38
N PRO A 358 15.91 40.15 4.22
CA PRO A 358 17.08 40.50 3.46
C PRO A 358 17.92 41.35 4.41
N VAL A 359 19.18 40.96 4.61
CA VAL A 359 20.15 41.89 5.18
C VAL A 359 20.04 43.14 4.32
N ALA A 360 19.61 44.24 4.92
CA ALA A 360 19.58 45.52 4.26
C ALA A 360 20.97 45.75 3.68
N THR A 361 21.08 45.73 2.36
CA THR A 361 22.21 46.31 1.65
C THR A 361 22.11 47.83 1.78
N GLU A 362 22.35 48.33 2.98
CA GLU A 362 22.66 49.72 3.32
C GLU A 362 23.62 49.55 4.52
N THR A 363 24.93 49.76 4.41
CA THR A 363 25.73 50.79 3.72
C THR A 363 27.15 50.31 3.51
#